data_AF-A0A1L9TFS9-F1
#
_entry.id   AF-A0A1L9TFS9-F1
#
_cell.length_a   1.000
_cell.length_b   1.000
_cell.length_c   1.000
_cell.angle_alpha   90.00
_cell.angle_beta   90.00
_cell.angle_gamma   90.00
#
_symmetry.space_group_name_H-M   'P 1'
#
loop_
_entity.id
_entity.type
_entity.pdbx_description
1 polymer ?
#
loop_
_entity_poly.entity_id
_entity_poly.type
_entity_poly.pdbx_seq_one_letter_code
_entity_poly.pdbx_strand_id
1 'polypeptide(L)'
;MGWERFLTKRPWTTNVSGSFLSQTVEPSMLHMGSEEVDPLTTRTFEILHHFHSLTARKTDKSVVRLDWTEEVESLCRLFFSPSNITRFLGYFWSLWYPNCPFIHRASFDPQSAPPALLCVMLVIGACLSPHPDDASTARMWLDCVEELAFSDSSFSEECTSAPSHAILDQYLERKKKRLECLQMAYLVCSLQKREGSTEARNRVRRYRHATMVMLARDIGLATASHRELSLDGPSETWWRQFAIEEGLIRTITYVFLFDAAFTIFHNSPPRMVVSELKMETACPEASFQAGSAEECFAALEGWKQTIFWRRHSSIVSVVKGLCQKELTAESADEYSKMGTLNLFTAVQCIHSLTFHLQNSIIFESTLLPVKTGLENWRRIWNRRIPEDQNVPNHPDTLWKKFGHASYSAELWHLARIIVQKIRDDNADVGEDENSAPVLERPRKRYDNTDMTDVNGLIMEYRRLSLGGGI
;
A
#
# COMPACT_ATOMS: atom_id res chain seq x y z
N MET A 1 -16.49 6.55 12.11
CA MET A 1 -15.84 5.83 11.01
C MET A 1 -14.48 6.46 10.75
N GLY A 2 -13.40 5.68 10.73
CA GLY A 2 -12.01 6.16 10.76
C GLY A 2 -11.41 6.55 9.40
N TRP A 3 -12.20 6.63 8.33
CA TRP A 3 -11.72 6.86 6.95
C TRP A 3 -10.96 8.16 6.73
N GLU A 4 -11.28 9.20 7.49
CA GLU A 4 -10.52 10.45 7.46
C GLU A 4 -9.03 10.22 7.78
N ARG A 5 -8.68 9.16 8.54
CA ARG A 5 -7.29 8.77 8.88
C ARG A 5 -6.53 8.10 7.74
N PHE A 6 -7.19 7.61 6.69
CA PHE A 6 -6.50 7.15 5.47
C PHE A 6 -5.77 8.30 4.76
N LEU A 7 -6.15 9.56 5.03
CA LEU A 7 -5.70 10.73 4.29
C LEU A 7 -5.37 11.95 5.17
N THR A 8 -5.61 11.92 6.48
CA THR A 8 -5.27 13.03 7.39
C THR A 8 -3.92 12.83 8.09
N LYS A 9 -3.23 13.95 8.31
CA LYS A 9 -1.92 14.08 8.99
C LYS A 9 -1.88 13.67 10.46
N ARG A 10 -2.94 13.06 11.02
CA ARG A 10 -2.99 12.79 12.47
C ARG A 10 -2.38 11.41 12.79
N PRO A 11 -1.37 11.34 13.67
CA PRO A 11 -0.93 10.07 14.21
C PRO A 11 -2.08 9.39 14.97
N TRP A 12 -1.97 8.07 15.07
CA TRP A 12 -2.89 7.20 15.77
C TRP A 12 -2.94 7.55 17.27
N THR A 13 -3.92 8.37 17.69
CA THR A 13 -4.40 8.33 19.07
C THR A 13 -5.69 7.52 19.10
N THR A 14 -5.64 6.37 19.74
CA THR A 14 -6.84 5.71 20.27
C THR A 14 -7.39 6.61 21.38
N ASN A 15 -8.71 6.77 21.46
CA ASN A 15 -9.35 7.43 22.60
C ASN A 15 -9.05 6.59 23.85
N VAL A 16 -7.98 6.93 24.56
CA VAL A 16 -7.71 6.47 25.91
C VAL A 16 -8.11 7.63 26.81
N SER A 17 -9.29 7.55 27.39
CA SER A 17 -9.60 8.27 28.62
C SER A 17 -8.71 7.72 29.72
N GLY A 18 -7.54 8.32 29.89
CA GLY A 18 -6.55 7.93 30.90
C GLY A 18 -5.29 8.76 30.73
N SER A 19 -4.96 9.54 31.75
CA SER A 19 -3.80 10.42 31.80
C SER A 19 -2.49 9.65 31.60
N PHE A 20 -1.83 9.83 30.46
CA PHE A 20 -0.41 9.53 30.30
C PHE A 20 0.31 10.83 29.97
N LEU A 21 0.78 11.50 31.04
CA LEU A 21 1.81 12.52 30.96
C LEU A 21 3.14 11.86 30.56
N SER A 22 3.78 12.44 29.55
CA SER A 22 5.21 12.36 29.21
C SER A 22 5.94 11.05 29.54
N GLN A 23 5.97 10.12 28.59
CA GLN A 23 7.12 9.23 28.44
C GLN A 23 7.58 9.29 26.99
N THR A 24 8.54 10.18 26.75
CA THR A 24 9.34 10.19 25.53
C THR A 24 10.04 8.84 25.42
N VAL A 25 9.84 8.15 24.31
CA VAL A 25 10.52 6.90 24.00
C VAL A 25 11.98 7.24 23.68
N GLU A 26 12.88 7.04 24.64
CA GLU A 26 14.30 6.92 24.34
C GLU A 26 14.60 5.49 23.90
N PRO A 27 15.15 5.26 22.70
CA PRO A 27 15.69 3.97 22.32
C PRO A 27 16.82 3.61 23.29
N SER A 28 16.82 2.36 23.77
CA SER A 28 17.85 1.81 24.65
C SER A 28 19.24 2.09 24.07
N MET A 29 19.96 3.02 24.67
CA MET A 29 21.35 3.32 24.35
C MET A 29 22.20 2.11 24.72
N LEU A 30 22.48 1.25 23.75
CA LEU A 30 23.58 0.29 23.87
C LEU A 30 24.86 1.12 23.99
N HIS A 31 25.52 1.00 25.12
CA HIS A 31 26.80 1.62 25.41
C HIS A 31 27.84 1.07 24.41
N MET A 32 28.06 1.78 23.30
CA MET A 32 29.14 1.47 22.37
C MET A 32 30.43 2.08 22.92
N GLY A 33 31.43 1.23 23.12
CA GLY A 33 32.80 1.66 23.39
C GLY A 33 33.30 2.57 22.27
N SER A 34 34.07 3.59 22.64
CA SER A 34 34.66 4.56 21.72
C SER A 34 35.59 3.91 20.69
N GLU A 35 35.50 4.41 19.45
CA GLU A 35 36.41 4.25 18.27
C GLU A 35 35.93 3.43 17.06
N GLU A 36 34.68 2.99 16.98
CA GLU A 36 34.10 2.58 15.68
C GLU A 36 33.18 3.68 15.12
N VAL A 37 33.51 4.16 13.92
CA VAL A 37 32.64 5.07 13.15
C VAL A 37 31.34 4.32 12.85
N ASP A 38 30.20 4.88 13.26
CA ASP A 38 28.88 4.28 13.00
C ASP A 38 28.76 3.94 11.50
N PRO A 39 28.50 2.67 11.11
CA PRO A 39 28.41 2.27 9.71
C PRO A 39 27.42 3.08 8.86
N LEU A 40 26.39 3.66 9.50
CA LEU A 40 25.42 4.52 8.83
C LEU A 40 25.97 5.90 8.45
N THR A 41 27.16 6.27 8.95
CA THR A 41 27.85 7.50 8.57
C THR A 41 28.08 7.55 7.05
N THR A 42 28.47 6.43 6.44
CA THR A 42 28.64 6.32 4.98
C THR A 42 27.34 6.64 4.25
N ARG A 43 26.19 6.19 4.79
CA ARG A 43 24.87 6.47 4.23
C ARG A 43 24.54 7.97 4.26
N THR A 44 24.91 8.66 5.33
CA THR A 44 24.75 10.12 5.44
C THR A 44 25.47 10.85 4.30
N PHE A 45 26.74 10.51 4.05
CA PHE A 45 27.54 11.12 2.99
C PHE A 45 27.04 10.77 1.58
N GLU A 46 26.58 9.53 1.37
CA GLU A 46 26.02 9.11 0.09
C GLU A 46 24.73 9.88 -0.25
N ILE A 47 23.82 10.02 0.72
CA ILE A 47 22.58 10.80 0.55
C ILE A 47 22.89 12.26 0.24
N LEU A 48 23.83 12.85 0.98
CA LEU A 48 24.29 14.22 0.77
C LEU A 48 24.84 14.42 -0.64
N HIS A 49 25.69 13.50 -1.11
CA HIS A 49 26.25 13.55 -2.45
C HIS A 49 25.14 13.47 -3.52
N HIS A 50 24.16 12.59 -3.35
CA HIS A 50 23.02 12.50 -4.27
C HIS A 50 22.20 13.79 -4.30
N PHE A 51 21.87 14.38 -3.15
CA PHE A 51 21.06 15.60 -3.10
C PHE A 51 21.82 16.82 -3.64
N HIS A 52 23.11 16.94 -3.33
CA HIS A 52 23.98 17.95 -3.93
C HIS A 52 24.03 17.81 -5.45
N SER A 53 24.21 16.58 -5.95
CA SER A 53 24.23 16.32 -7.38
C SER A 53 22.90 16.65 -8.07
N LEU A 54 21.75 16.35 -7.44
CA LEU A 54 20.42 16.68 -8.00
C LEU A 54 20.20 18.19 -8.07
N THR A 55 20.62 18.91 -7.04
CA THR A 55 20.48 20.37 -6.97
C THR A 55 21.43 21.09 -7.94
N ALA A 56 22.62 20.53 -8.20
CA ALA A 56 23.55 21.05 -9.20
C ALA A 56 23.08 20.84 -10.65
N ARG A 57 22.30 19.78 -10.92
CA ARG A 57 21.80 19.44 -12.28
C ARG A 57 20.39 19.97 -12.57
N LYS A 58 19.87 20.89 -11.75
CA LYS A 58 18.52 21.43 -11.94
C LYS A 58 18.37 22.04 -13.33
N THR A 59 17.24 21.74 -13.94
CA THR A 59 16.73 22.47 -15.10
C THR A 59 15.54 23.33 -14.66
N ASP A 60 15.10 24.27 -15.50
CA ASP A 60 13.91 25.10 -15.24
C ASP A 60 12.62 24.28 -14.99
N LYS A 61 12.61 23.01 -15.42
CA LYS A 61 11.48 22.08 -15.24
C LYS A 61 11.65 21.14 -14.03
N SER A 62 12.74 21.25 -13.28
CA SER A 62 12.97 20.43 -12.09
C SER A 62 11.88 20.65 -11.04
N VAL A 63 11.44 19.57 -10.41
CA VAL A 63 10.54 19.70 -9.25
C VAL A 63 11.31 20.11 -7.99
N VAL A 64 12.65 19.91 -7.95
CA VAL A 64 13.50 20.35 -6.84
C VAL A 64 13.73 21.85 -6.92
N ARG A 65 13.06 22.59 -6.03
CA ARG A 65 13.23 24.05 -5.88
C ARG A 65 14.34 24.44 -4.90
N LEU A 66 14.79 23.53 -4.04
CA LEU A 66 15.78 23.78 -2.99
C LEU A 66 17.18 24.07 -3.53
N ASP A 67 17.72 25.27 -3.37
CA ASP A 67 19.10 25.61 -3.75
C ASP A 67 20.12 25.09 -2.74
N TRP A 68 21.27 24.62 -3.23
CA TRP A 68 22.30 24.07 -2.35
C TRP A 68 23.20 25.17 -1.80
N THR A 69 23.21 25.32 -0.48
CA THR A 69 24.06 26.24 0.28
C THR A 69 24.74 25.49 1.42
N GLU A 70 25.72 26.12 2.09
CA GLU A 70 26.38 25.52 3.27
C GLU A 70 25.38 25.22 4.40
N GLU A 71 24.34 26.05 4.56
CA GLU A 71 23.27 25.83 5.52
C GLU A 71 22.41 24.61 5.14
N VAL A 72 22.04 24.47 3.86
CA VAL A 72 21.27 23.31 3.37
C VAL A 72 22.08 22.03 3.50
N GLU A 73 23.38 22.07 3.21
CA GLU A 73 24.27 20.94 3.43
C GLU A 73 24.31 20.53 4.91
N SER A 74 24.48 21.50 5.81
CA SER A 74 24.49 21.26 7.26
C SER A 74 23.18 20.65 7.76
N LEU A 75 22.03 21.16 7.27
CA LEU A 75 20.71 20.60 7.56
C LEU A 75 20.56 19.17 7.02
N CYS A 76 21.09 18.89 5.83
CA CYS A 76 21.08 17.55 5.24
C CYS A 76 21.89 16.56 6.11
N ARG A 77 23.11 16.94 6.51
CA ARG A 77 23.98 16.13 7.38
C ARG A 77 23.31 15.84 8.72
N LEU A 78 22.67 16.85 9.32
CA LEU A 78 21.98 16.70 10.60
C LEU A 78 20.74 15.80 10.47
N PHE A 79 19.93 16.01 9.43
CA PHE A 79 18.70 15.25 9.22
C PHE A 79 18.97 13.77 8.93
N PHE A 80 19.98 13.47 8.10
CA PHE A 80 20.37 12.11 7.75
C PHE A 80 21.52 11.57 8.60
N SER A 81 21.74 12.09 9.80
CA SER A 81 22.75 11.60 10.74
C SER A 81 22.45 10.15 11.17
N PRO A 82 23.46 9.36 11.59
CA PRO A 82 23.25 7.96 11.98
C PRO A 82 22.17 7.74 13.05
N SER A 83 22.11 8.63 14.05
CA SER A 83 21.08 8.60 15.10
C SER A 83 19.68 8.88 14.55
N ASN A 84 19.55 9.84 13.62
CA ASN A 84 18.28 10.12 12.96
C ASN A 84 17.87 9.03 11.97
N ILE A 85 18.82 8.39 11.27
CA ILE A 85 18.55 7.23 10.42
C ILE A 85 17.86 6.14 11.24
N THR A 86 18.47 5.75 12.35
CA THR A 86 17.93 4.70 13.23
C THR A 86 16.56 5.09 13.79
N ARG A 87 16.43 6.32 14.30
CA ARG A 87 15.20 6.83 14.92
C ARG A 87 14.05 6.93 13.92
N PHE A 88 14.27 7.51 12.75
CA PHE A 88 13.24 7.66 11.73
C PHE A 88 12.83 6.33 11.10
N LEU A 89 13.76 5.38 10.92
CA LEU A 89 13.38 4.00 10.55
C LEU A 89 12.48 3.36 11.62
N GLY A 90 12.79 3.56 12.91
CA GLY A 90 11.93 3.13 14.00
C GLY A 90 10.49 3.64 13.85
N TYR A 91 10.31 4.94 13.60
CA TYR A 91 8.99 5.53 13.35
C TYR A 91 8.33 5.02 12.07
N PHE A 92 9.10 4.81 10.99
CA PHE A 92 8.58 4.20 9.77
C PHE A 92 7.96 2.83 10.06
N TRP A 93 8.71 1.93 10.72
CA TRP A 93 8.24 0.59 11.05
C TRP A 93 7.05 0.59 12.00
N SER A 94 7.09 1.39 13.07
CA SER A 94 6.01 1.36 14.06
C SER A 94 4.75 2.11 13.62
N LEU A 95 4.86 3.15 12.79
CA LEU A 95 3.75 4.08 12.53
C LEU A 95 3.25 4.07 11.06
N TRP A 96 4.13 3.81 10.09
CA TRP A 96 3.74 3.76 8.68
C TRP A 96 3.50 2.33 8.18
N TYR A 97 4.45 1.42 8.43
CA TYR A 97 4.45 0.06 7.90
C TYR A 97 3.15 -0.74 8.13
N PRO A 98 2.47 -0.69 9.29
CA PRO A 98 1.17 -1.35 9.52
C PRO A 98 0.11 -1.08 8.45
N ASN A 99 0.20 0.07 7.78
CA ASN A 99 -0.75 0.47 6.75
C ASN A 99 -0.51 -0.25 5.42
N CYS A 100 0.76 -0.56 5.12
CA CYS A 100 1.17 -1.17 3.86
C CYS A 100 2.34 -2.17 4.07
N PRO A 101 2.11 -3.33 4.73
CA PRO A 101 3.13 -4.35 4.97
C PRO A 101 3.60 -5.10 3.70
N PHE A 102 4.41 -4.44 2.87
CA PHE A 102 4.99 -5.04 1.66
C PHE A 102 6.52 -5.10 1.63
N ILE A 103 7.20 -4.49 2.62
CA ILE A 103 8.65 -4.58 2.76
C ILE A 103 8.98 -5.71 3.74
N HIS A 104 9.87 -6.61 3.34
CA HIS A 104 10.32 -7.67 4.22
C HIS A 104 11.28 -7.10 5.26
N ARG A 105 10.85 -7.01 6.53
CA ARG A 105 11.62 -6.32 7.58
C ARG A 105 12.88 -7.08 7.95
N ALA A 106 12.83 -8.41 7.99
CA ALA A 106 13.97 -9.23 8.41
C ALA A 106 15.14 -9.18 7.42
N SER A 107 14.89 -8.97 6.13
CA SER A 107 15.95 -8.82 5.12
C SER A 107 16.28 -7.36 4.76
N PHE A 108 15.62 -6.38 5.36
CA PHE A 108 15.91 -4.97 5.11
C PHE A 108 17.13 -4.53 5.92
N ASP A 109 18.17 -4.08 5.22
CA ASP A 109 19.38 -3.54 5.83
C ASP A 109 19.62 -2.09 5.36
N PRO A 110 19.62 -1.09 6.26
CA PRO A 110 19.83 0.30 5.89
C PRO A 110 21.23 0.59 5.33
N GLN A 111 22.22 -0.28 5.55
CA GLN A 111 23.57 -0.08 4.99
C GLN A 111 23.65 -0.42 3.51
N SER A 112 22.88 -1.42 3.06
CA SER A 112 22.88 -1.91 1.68
C SER A 112 21.67 -1.48 0.86
N ALA A 113 20.63 -0.92 1.49
CA ALA A 113 19.43 -0.46 0.79
C ALA A 113 19.74 0.60 -0.29
N PRO A 114 18.99 0.61 -1.41
CA PRO A 114 19.07 1.68 -2.40
C PRO A 114 18.90 3.06 -1.73
N PRO A 115 19.76 4.06 -2.04
CA PRO A 115 19.77 5.34 -1.32
C PRO A 115 18.41 6.05 -1.33
N ALA A 116 17.73 6.00 -2.46
CA ALA A 116 16.41 6.58 -2.65
C ALA A 116 15.31 5.89 -1.82
N LEU A 117 15.36 4.55 -1.72
CA LEU A 117 14.46 3.75 -0.87
C LEU A 117 14.69 4.07 0.61
N LEU A 118 15.94 4.13 1.05
CA LEU A 118 16.28 4.53 2.41
C LEU A 118 15.77 5.95 2.70
N CYS A 119 16.06 6.92 1.82
CA CYS A 119 15.63 8.31 2.00
C CYS A 119 14.12 8.44 2.15
N VAL A 120 13.32 7.78 1.31
CA VAL A 120 11.85 7.90 1.40
C VAL A 120 11.31 7.28 2.69
N MET A 121 11.88 6.16 3.15
CA MET A 121 11.50 5.56 4.43
C MET A 121 11.83 6.50 5.61
N LEU A 122 13.01 7.13 5.58
CA LEU A 122 13.43 8.09 6.60
C LEU A 122 12.53 9.33 6.63
N VAL A 123 12.23 9.92 5.48
CA VAL A 123 11.37 11.11 5.40
C VAL A 123 9.94 10.78 5.84
N ILE A 124 9.40 9.61 5.46
CA ILE A 124 8.11 9.13 5.97
C ILE A 124 8.13 8.99 7.50
N GLY A 125 9.19 8.39 8.06
CA GLY A 125 9.36 8.21 9.49
C GLY A 125 9.45 9.54 10.24
N ALA A 126 10.24 10.49 9.75
CA ALA A 126 10.37 11.83 10.30
C ALA A 126 9.04 12.61 10.26
N CYS A 127 8.26 12.50 9.18
CA CYS A 127 6.92 13.11 9.10
C CYS A 127 5.93 12.53 10.12
N LEU A 128 6.17 11.31 10.61
CA LEU A 128 5.36 10.65 11.64
C LEU A 128 5.95 10.76 13.05
N SER A 129 7.10 11.42 13.19
CA SER A 129 7.78 11.59 14.46
C SER A 129 6.88 12.29 15.49
N PRO A 130 6.94 11.92 16.78
CA PRO A 130 6.29 12.67 17.84
C PRO A 130 6.91 14.07 18.04
N HIS A 131 8.09 14.35 17.48
CA HIS A 131 8.74 15.66 17.56
C HIS A 131 8.36 16.53 16.34
N PRO A 132 7.64 17.66 16.54
CA PRO A 132 7.12 18.47 15.43
C PRO A 132 8.20 19.01 14.49
N ASP A 133 9.40 19.28 15.01
CA ASP A 133 10.52 19.84 14.24
C ASP A 133 11.03 18.86 13.18
N ASP A 134 10.99 17.55 13.47
CA ASP A 134 11.38 16.52 12.51
C ASP A 134 10.49 16.57 11.27
N ALA A 135 9.16 16.63 11.47
CA ALA A 135 8.20 16.69 10.38
C ALA A 135 8.31 18.00 9.59
N SER A 136 8.68 19.10 10.25
CA SER A 136 8.91 20.38 9.58
C SER A 136 10.14 20.33 8.67
N THR A 137 11.24 19.74 9.15
CA THR A 137 12.50 19.59 8.42
C THR A 137 12.37 18.57 7.30
N ALA A 138 11.67 17.46 7.54
CA ALA A 138 11.42 16.40 6.56
C ALA A 138 10.75 16.93 5.29
N ARG A 139 9.86 17.93 5.43
CA ARG A 139 9.16 18.54 4.28
C ARG A 139 10.10 19.25 3.30
N MET A 140 11.29 19.67 3.72
CA MET A 140 12.29 20.26 2.83
C MET A 140 12.82 19.27 1.79
N TRP A 141 12.78 17.96 2.11
CA TRP A 141 13.41 16.92 1.31
C TRP A 141 12.45 16.17 0.37
N LEU A 142 11.14 16.46 0.40
CA LEU A 142 10.13 15.72 -0.36
C LEU A 142 10.42 15.67 -1.87
N ASP A 143 10.67 16.83 -2.46
CA ASP A 143 10.92 16.94 -3.91
C ASP A 143 12.28 16.35 -4.28
N CYS A 144 13.31 16.45 -3.43
CA CYS A 144 14.61 15.79 -3.63
C CYS A 144 14.47 14.27 -3.65
N VAL A 145 13.72 13.71 -2.69
CA VAL A 145 13.45 12.27 -2.62
C VAL A 145 12.65 11.79 -3.83
N GLU A 146 11.66 12.57 -4.28
CA GLU A 146 10.93 12.23 -5.48
C GLU A 146 11.82 12.19 -6.72
N GLU A 147 12.63 13.22 -6.96
CA GLU A 147 13.51 13.22 -8.13
C GLU A 147 14.59 12.15 -8.03
N LEU A 148 15.13 11.90 -6.83
CA LEU A 148 16.09 10.82 -6.63
C LEU A 148 15.48 9.47 -7.02
N ALA A 149 14.24 9.21 -6.60
CA ALA A 149 13.56 7.96 -6.93
C ALA A 149 13.27 7.84 -8.43
N PHE A 150 12.65 8.85 -9.05
CA PHE A 150 12.21 8.75 -10.45
C PHE A 150 13.32 9.02 -11.48
N SER A 151 14.52 9.41 -11.04
CA SER A 151 15.73 9.48 -11.88
C SER A 151 16.60 8.22 -11.78
N ASP A 152 16.19 7.23 -10.99
CA ASP A 152 16.96 6.00 -10.82
C ASP A 152 17.02 5.19 -12.12
N SER A 153 18.23 4.78 -12.52
CA SER A 153 18.48 3.97 -13.72
C SER A 153 17.67 2.67 -13.77
N SER A 154 17.23 2.16 -12.61
CA SER A 154 16.39 0.97 -12.48
C SER A 154 15.02 1.14 -13.14
N PHE A 155 14.56 2.37 -13.41
CA PHE A 155 13.36 2.63 -14.20
C PHE A 155 13.55 2.42 -15.71
N SER A 156 14.80 2.40 -16.19
CA SER A 156 15.14 2.35 -17.62
C SER A 156 15.80 1.03 -18.05
N GLU A 157 16.02 0.10 -17.14
CA GLU A 157 16.71 -1.15 -17.44
C GLU A 157 15.78 -2.10 -18.23
N GLU A 158 15.94 -2.12 -19.56
CA GLU A 158 15.24 -3.03 -20.46
C GLU A 158 15.63 -4.49 -20.19
N CYS A 159 14.66 -5.40 -20.30
CA CYS A 159 14.81 -6.81 -19.98
C CYS A 159 15.58 -7.54 -21.09
N THR A 160 16.89 -7.30 -21.23
CA THR A 160 17.71 -8.03 -22.20
C THR A 160 18.42 -9.23 -21.56
N SER A 161 18.11 -10.40 -22.13
CA SER A 161 18.77 -11.72 -22.05
C SER A 161 18.41 -12.68 -20.90
N ALA A 162 18.10 -13.92 -21.30
CA ALA A 162 17.83 -15.08 -20.45
C ALA A 162 19.12 -15.68 -19.87
N PRO A 163 19.14 -16.23 -18.64
CA PRO A 163 20.39 -16.61 -17.99
C PRO A 163 20.67 -18.13 -18.05
N SER A 164 21.96 -18.50 -18.14
CA SER A 164 22.52 -19.87 -18.07
C SER A 164 23.19 -20.15 -16.71
N HIS A 165 23.19 -21.42 -16.26
CA HIS A 165 23.25 -22.00 -14.88
C HIS A 165 24.05 -21.35 -13.70
N ALA A 166 24.77 -20.24 -13.84
CA ALA A 166 25.17 -19.34 -12.74
C ALA A 166 24.01 -18.41 -12.27
N ILE A 167 22.78 -18.90 -12.40
CA ILE A 167 21.55 -18.13 -12.68
C ILE A 167 20.91 -17.53 -11.42
N LEU A 168 20.86 -18.30 -10.33
CA LEU A 168 19.86 -18.02 -9.29
C LEU A 168 20.18 -16.75 -8.50
N ASP A 169 21.42 -16.56 -8.05
CA ASP A 169 21.78 -15.36 -7.30
C ASP A 169 21.61 -14.09 -8.14
N GLN A 170 22.10 -14.09 -9.39
CA GLN A 170 21.94 -12.94 -10.29
C GLN A 170 20.47 -12.68 -10.63
N TYR A 171 19.67 -13.73 -10.79
CA TYR A 171 18.23 -13.63 -11.01
C TYR A 171 17.52 -13.02 -9.80
N LEU A 172 17.86 -13.48 -8.59
CA LEU A 172 17.28 -12.98 -7.34
C LEU A 172 17.68 -11.53 -7.10
N GLU A 173 18.95 -11.15 -7.32
CA GLU A 173 19.39 -9.75 -7.20
C GLU A 173 18.68 -8.85 -8.22
N ARG A 174 18.49 -9.32 -9.47
CA ARG A 174 17.70 -8.57 -10.47
C ARG A 174 16.24 -8.42 -10.04
N LYS A 175 15.59 -9.49 -9.55
CA LYS A 175 14.22 -9.43 -9.02
C LYS A 175 14.12 -8.48 -7.82
N LYS A 176 15.08 -8.55 -6.89
CA LYS A 176 15.16 -7.67 -5.72
C LYS A 176 15.26 -6.20 -6.13
N LYS A 177 16.16 -5.86 -7.06
CA LYS A 177 16.30 -4.48 -7.57
C LYS A 177 14.99 -3.96 -8.18
N ARG A 178 14.28 -4.77 -8.96
CA ARG A 178 12.97 -4.41 -9.53
C ARG A 178 11.89 -4.24 -8.45
N LEU A 179 11.88 -5.11 -7.45
CA LEU A 179 11.01 -5.02 -6.29
C LEU A 179 11.25 -3.70 -5.53
N GLU A 180 12.49 -3.40 -5.17
CA GLU A 180 12.87 -2.18 -4.44
C GLU A 180 12.53 -0.92 -5.24
N CYS A 181 12.72 -0.95 -6.57
CA CYS A 181 12.31 0.13 -7.46
C CYS A 181 10.79 0.40 -7.38
N LEU A 182 9.96 -0.64 -7.43
CA LEU A 182 8.51 -0.51 -7.32
C LEU A 182 8.07 -0.07 -5.90
N GLN A 183 8.69 -0.61 -4.86
CA GLN A 183 8.45 -0.22 -3.47
C GLN A 183 8.77 1.25 -3.25
N MET A 184 9.90 1.72 -3.78
CA MET A 184 10.30 3.12 -3.74
C MET A 184 9.30 4.02 -4.47
N ALA A 185 8.89 3.67 -5.70
CA ALA A 185 7.89 4.42 -6.45
C ALA A 185 6.57 4.57 -5.67
N TYR A 186 6.13 3.49 -5.02
CA TYR A 186 4.96 3.49 -4.16
C TYR A 186 5.13 4.42 -2.95
N LEU A 187 6.23 4.28 -2.23
CA LEU A 187 6.51 5.06 -1.02
C LEU A 187 6.56 6.57 -1.34
N VAL A 188 7.20 6.96 -2.45
CA VAL A 188 7.26 8.36 -2.88
C VAL A 188 5.88 8.88 -3.26
N CYS A 189 5.09 8.11 -4.02
CA CYS A 189 3.72 8.50 -4.36
C CYS A 189 2.85 8.67 -3.11
N SER A 190 3.00 7.76 -2.14
CA SER A 190 2.30 7.83 -0.85
C SER A 190 2.72 9.04 -0.02
N LEU A 191 4.03 9.29 0.07
CA LEU A 191 4.61 10.43 0.78
C LEU A 191 4.12 11.76 0.20
N GLN A 192 4.27 11.97 -1.11
CA GLN A 192 3.86 13.21 -1.77
C GLN A 192 2.34 13.41 -1.76
N LYS A 193 1.55 12.32 -1.79
CA LYS A 193 0.10 12.40 -1.61
C LYS A 193 -0.29 12.95 -0.23
N ARG A 194 0.45 12.59 0.82
CA ARG A 194 0.16 12.97 2.22
C ARG A 194 0.77 14.31 2.63
N GLU A 195 2.04 14.53 2.31
CA GLU A 195 2.83 15.66 2.80
C GLU A 195 3.17 16.71 1.73
N GLY A 196 3.02 16.35 0.45
CA GLY A 196 3.42 17.19 -0.66
C GLY A 196 2.59 18.45 -0.87
N SER A 197 3.15 19.39 -1.62
CA SER A 197 2.45 20.59 -2.10
C SER A 197 1.25 20.24 -2.97
N THR A 198 0.41 21.22 -3.31
CA THR A 198 -0.70 21.00 -4.24
C THR A 198 -0.19 20.59 -5.62
N GLU A 199 0.93 21.15 -6.07
CA GLU A 199 1.62 20.78 -7.30
C GLU A 199 2.12 19.34 -7.26
N ALA A 200 2.76 18.93 -6.16
CA ALA A 200 3.26 17.56 -5.98
C ALA A 200 2.10 16.54 -5.95
N ARG A 201 1.02 16.83 -5.22
CA ARG A 201 -0.18 15.97 -5.19
C ARG A 201 -0.82 15.84 -6.56
N ASN A 202 -0.89 16.93 -7.33
CA ASN A 202 -1.36 16.91 -8.71
C ASN A 202 -0.43 16.10 -9.63
N ARG A 203 0.89 16.23 -9.45
CA ARG A 203 1.90 15.47 -10.21
C ARG A 203 1.83 13.97 -9.91
N VAL A 204 1.64 13.58 -8.65
CA VAL A 204 1.39 12.18 -8.26
C VAL A 204 0.13 11.67 -8.94
N ARG A 205 -0.99 12.39 -8.81
CA ARG A 205 -2.28 11.96 -9.37
C ARG A 205 -2.24 11.81 -10.88
N ARG A 206 -1.56 12.72 -11.60
CA ARG A 206 -1.58 12.75 -13.08
C ARG A 206 -0.48 11.92 -13.73
N TYR A 207 0.73 11.92 -13.16
CA TYR A 207 1.92 11.36 -13.81
C TYR A 207 2.54 10.21 -13.01
N ARG A 208 3.00 10.45 -11.76
CA ARG A 208 3.79 9.45 -11.02
C ARG A 208 3.01 8.17 -10.72
N HIS A 209 1.72 8.27 -10.44
CA HIS A 209 0.85 7.11 -10.30
C HIS A 209 0.79 6.27 -11.58
N ALA A 210 0.65 6.90 -12.76
CA ALA A 210 0.66 6.19 -14.03
C ALA A 210 2.01 5.49 -14.28
N THR A 211 3.13 6.17 -13.97
CA THR A 211 4.47 5.57 -14.05
C THR A 211 4.61 4.34 -13.13
N MET A 212 4.11 4.42 -11.89
CA MET A 212 4.12 3.29 -10.95
C MET A 212 3.31 2.09 -11.47
N VAL A 213 2.12 2.34 -12.05
CA VAL A 213 1.30 1.28 -12.66
C VAL A 213 1.99 0.66 -13.87
N MET A 214 2.63 1.48 -14.72
CA MET A 214 3.43 0.99 -15.85
C MET A 214 4.59 0.11 -15.38
N LEU A 215 5.35 0.55 -14.37
CA LEU A 215 6.43 -0.24 -13.79
C LEU A 215 5.95 -1.61 -13.28
N ALA A 216 4.79 -1.66 -12.59
CA ALA A 216 4.20 -2.92 -12.16
C ALA A 216 3.84 -3.85 -13.32
N ARG A 217 3.36 -3.29 -14.45
CA ARG A 217 3.07 -4.06 -15.68
C ARG A 217 4.33 -4.56 -16.35
N ASP A 218 5.37 -3.73 -16.43
CA ASP A 218 6.67 -4.09 -17.03
C ASP A 218 7.40 -5.17 -16.23
N ILE A 219 7.21 -5.19 -14.90
CA ILE A 219 7.70 -6.30 -14.05
C ILE A 219 7.00 -7.62 -14.39
N GLY A 220 5.71 -7.55 -14.72
CA GLY A 220 4.89 -8.70 -15.06
C GLY A 220 4.01 -9.12 -13.88
N LEU A 221 2.75 -8.69 -13.88
CA LEU A 221 1.82 -9.00 -12.79
C LEU A 221 1.62 -10.51 -12.59
N ALA A 222 1.72 -11.31 -13.66
CA ALA A 222 1.58 -12.76 -13.60
C ALA A 222 2.85 -13.48 -13.10
N THR A 223 4.01 -12.83 -13.09
CA THR A 223 5.28 -13.43 -12.63
C THR A 223 5.45 -13.30 -11.11
N ALA A 224 4.59 -12.54 -10.44
CA ALA A 224 4.52 -12.45 -8.99
C ALA A 224 3.76 -13.67 -8.44
N SER A 225 4.53 -14.73 -8.17
CA SER A 225 4.02 -16.07 -7.89
C SER A 225 5.09 -16.92 -7.21
N HIS A 226 4.67 -17.86 -6.35
CA HIS A 226 5.56 -18.85 -5.73
C HIS A 226 5.64 -20.18 -6.51
N ARG A 227 5.18 -20.23 -7.77
CA ARG A 227 5.16 -21.46 -8.58
C ARG A 227 6.53 -22.08 -8.79
N GLU A 228 7.58 -21.26 -8.80
CA GLU A 228 8.97 -21.68 -8.99
C GLU A 228 9.66 -22.01 -7.66
N LEU A 229 8.99 -21.81 -6.53
CA LEU A 229 9.56 -22.02 -5.20
C LEU A 229 9.55 -23.52 -4.84
N SER A 230 10.73 -24.12 -4.69
CA SER A 230 10.84 -25.49 -4.17
C SER A 230 10.37 -25.57 -2.71
N LEU A 231 9.81 -26.72 -2.31
CA LEU A 231 9.39 -27.00 -0.93
C LEU A 231 10.20 -28.14 -0.29
N ASP A 232 11.40 -28.44 -0.81
CA ASP A 232 12.23 -29.57 -0.36
C ASP A 232 12.74 -29.39 1.08
N GLY A 233 12.92 -28.14 1.54
CA GLY A 233 13.32 -27.82 2.91
C GLY A 233 13.70 -26.35 3.10
N PRO A 234 13.85 -25.90 4.36
CA PRO A 234 14.30 -24.54 4.66
C PRO A 234 15.79 -24.38 4.28
N SER A 235 16.10 -23.32 3.54
CA SER A 235 17.47 -22.85 3.30
C SER A 235 17.49 -21.33 3.18
N GLU A 236 18.65 -20.71 3.38
CA GLU A 236 18.81 -19.26 3.23
C GLU A 236 18.47 -18.77 1.81
N THR A 237 18.89 -19.52 0.78
CA THR A 237 18.59 -19.18 -0.60
C THR A 237 17.10 -19.29 -0.90
N TRP A 238 16.43 -20.30 -0.36
CA TRP A 238 14.99 -20.47 -0.44
C TRP A 238 14.24 -19.33 0.27
N TRP A 239 14.64 -18.99 1.49
CA TRP A 239 14.00 -17.93 2.27
C TRP A 239 14.16 -16.57 1.60
N ARG A 240 15.35 -16.27 1.07
CA ARG A 240 15.58 -15.05 0.27
C ARG A 240 14.71 -15.02 -0.98
N GLN A 241 14.59 -16.14 -1.72
CA GLN A 241 13.70 -16.23 -2.88
C GLN A 241 12.25 -15.97 -2.49
N PHE A 242 11.76 -16.65 -1.45
CA PHE A 242 10.40 -16.45 -0.93
C PHE A 242 10.14 -14.99 -0.54
N ALA A 243 11.04 -14.37 0.22
CA ALA A 243 10.89 -12.97 0.64
C ALA A 243 10.79 -11.99 -0.54
N ILE A 244 11.57 -12.22 -1.61
CA ILE A 244 11.53 -11.41 -2.82
C ILE A 244 10.22 -11.62 -3.59
N GLU A 245 9.78 -12.88 -3.75
CA GLU A 245 8.57 -13.22 -4.51
C GLU A 245 7.29 -12.77 -3.78
N GLU A 246 7.19 -13.03 -2.48
CA GLU A 246 6.08 -12.57 -1.64
C GLU A 246 6.08 -11.03 -1.51
N GLY A 247 7.27 -10.43 -1.38
CA GLY A 247 7.43 -8.97 -1.40
C GLY A 247 6.90 -8.34 -2.69
N LEU A 248 7.12 -8.98 -3.84
CA LEU A 248 6.59 -8.54 -5.13
C LEU A 248 5.07 -8.70 -5.23
N ILE A 249 4.52 -9.84 -4.81
CA ILE A 249 3.07 -10.08 -4.75
C ILE A 249 2.39 -8.98 -3.91
N ARG A 250 2.93 -8.71 -2.73
CA ARG A 250 2.42 -7.67 -1.82
C ARG A 250 2.55 -6.28 -2.41
N THR A 251 3.71 -5.93 -2.97
CA THR A 251 3.93 -4.60 -3.55
C THR A 251 2.97 -4.33 -4.70
N ILE A 252 2.78 -5.28 -5.63
CA ILE A 252 1.81 -5.17 -6.72
C ILE A 252 0.37 -5.05 -6.18
N THR A 253 0.04 -5.83 -5.14
CA THR A 253 -1.25 -5.72 -4.45
C THR A 253 -1.48 -4.30 -3.93
N TYR A 254 -0.47 -3.69 -3.30
CA TYR A 254 -0.56 -2.31 -2.82
C TYR A 254 -0.62 -1.27 -3.93
N VAL A 255 0.07 -1.47 -5.06
CA VAL A 255 -0.10 -0.60 -6.25
C VAL A 255 -1.56 -0.59 -6.71
N PHE A 256 -2.22 -1.76 -6.78
CA PHE A 256 -3.65 -1.82 -7.07
C PHE A 256 -4.50 -1.14 -5.99
N LEU A 257 -4.20 -1.35 -4.70
CA LEU A 257 -4.94 -0.71 -3.60
C LEU A 257 -4.82 0.82 -3.63
N PHE A 258 -3.69 1.34 -4.11
CA PHE A 258 -3.48 2.78 -4.31
C PHE A 258 -4.36 3.33 -5.44
N ASP A 259 -4.49 2.61 -6.54
CA ASP A 259 -5.39 2.94 -7.65
C ASP A 259 -6.88 2.87 -7.23
N ALA A 260 -7.25 1.80 -6.54
CA ALA A 260 -8.60 1.62 -5.99
C ALA A 260 -8.99 2.76 -5.03
N ALA A 261 -8.04 3.26 -4.22
CA ALA A 261 -8.29 4.40 -3.34
C ALA A 261 -8.59 5.70 -4.13
N PHE A 262 -7.99 5.93 -5.30
CA PHE A 262 -8.39 7.06 -6.15
C PHE A 262 -9.79 6.87 -6.73
N THR A 263 -10.11 5.65 -7.14
CA THR A 263 -11.45 5.31 -7.63
C THR A 263 -12.52 5.57 -6.58
N ILE A 264 -12.31 5.07 -5.36
CA ILE A 264 -13.30 5.18 -4.28
C ILE A 264 -13.41 6.62 -3.78
N PHE A 265 -12.28 7.27 -3.45
CA PHE A 265 -12.31 8.53 -2.71
C PHE A 265 -12.36 9.78 -3.59
N HIS A 266 -11.95 9.67 -4.85
CA HIS A 266 -11.83 10.82 -5.76
C HIS A 266 -12.65 10.66 -7.05
N ASN A 267 -13.39 9.55 -7.17
CA ASN A 267 -14.16 9.21 -8.36
C ASN A 267 -13.31 9.29 -9.65
N SER A 268 -12.03 8.90 -9.54
CA SER A 268 -11.11 8.81 -10.67
C SER A 268 -11.32 7.49 -11.41
N PRO A 269 -11.27 7.45 -12.74
CA PRO A 269 -11.25 6.18 -13.48
C PRO A 269 -10.08 5.29 -13.02
N PRO A 270 -10.30 4.00 -12.72
CA PRO A 270 -9.23 3.06 -12.40
C PRO A 270 -8.19 3.02 -13.51
N ARG A 271 -6.91 3.11 -13.16
CA ARG A 271 -5.80 2.86 -14.09
C ARG A 271 -5.46 1.39 -14.19
N MET A 272 -5.91 0.60 -13.21
CA MET A 272 -5.80 -0.84 -13.21
C MET A 272 -7.17 -1.51 -13.30
N VAL A 273 -7.26 -2.58 -14.10
CA VAL A 273 -8.49 -3.36 -14.24
C VAL A 273 -8.38 -4.65 -13.43
N VAL A 274 -9.46 -5.06 -12.76
CA VAL A 274 -9.43 -6.27 -11.91
C VAL A 274 -8.99 -7.53 -12.68
N SER A 275 -9.26 -7.61 -13.98
CA SER A 275 -8.86 -8.74 -14.83
C SER A 275 -7.34 -8.90 -15.01
N GLU A 276 -6.55 -7.85 -14.76
CA GLU A 276 -5.09 -7.91 -14.88
C GLU A 276 -4.39 -8.37 -13.59
N LEU A 277 -5.12 -8.46 -12.46
CA LEU A 277 -4.60 -8.87 -11.15
C LEU A 277 -4.32 -10.38 -11.07
N LYS A 278 -3.33 -10.80 -11.86
CA LYS A 278 -2.93 -12.20 -12.04
C LYS A 278 -1.90 -12.68 -11.02
N MET A 279 -1.38 -11.79 -10.18
CA MET A 279 -0.52 -12.16 -9.05
C MET A 279 -1.28 -13.05 -8.07
N GLU A 280 -0.55 -13.93 -7.39
CA GLU A 280 -1.10 -14.81 -6.37
C GLU A 280 -1.66 -14.04 -5.16
N THR A 281 -2.52 -14.69 -4.39
CA THR A 281 -2.88 -14.20 -3.05
C THR A 281 -1.65 -14.15 -2.16
N ALA A 282 -1.49 -13.09 -1.38
CA ALA A 282 -0.40 -12.94 -0.42
C ALA A 282 -0.43 -14.05 0.63
N CYS A 283 0.74 -14.53 1.03
CA CYS A 283 0.88 -15.48 2.13
C CYS A 283 0.64 -14.80 3.49
N PRO A 284 0.37 -15.56 4.57
CA PRO A 284 0.19 -15.01 5.91
C PRO A 284 1.36 -14.13 6.36
N GLU A 285 1.09 -13.04 7.09
CA GLU A 285 2.13 -12.10 7.56
C GLU A 285 3.25 -12.79 8.33
N ALA A 286 2.92 -13.79 9.15
CA ALA A 286 3.89 -14.55 9.93
C ALA A 286 4.92 -15.29 9.05
N SER A 287 4.51 -15.79 7.88
CA SER A 287 5.44 -16.40 6.92
C SER A 287 6.29 -15.36 6.21
N PHE A 288 5.67 -14.24 5.81
CA PHE A 288 6.38 -13.16 5.13
C PHE A 288 7.44 -12.54 6.03
N GLN A 289 7.14 -12.27 7.30
CA GLN A 289 8.03 -11.56 8.23
C GLN A 289 8.81 -12.48 9.19
N ALA A 290 8.91 -13.77 8.85
CA ALA A 290 9.73 -14.72 9.59
C ALA A 290 11.20 -14.30 9.57
N GLY A 291 11.90 -14.47 10.69
CA GLY A 291 13.29 -14.04 10.86
C GLY A 291 14.34 -15.01 10.31
N SER A 292 13.93 -16.24 9.96
CA SER A 292 14.80 -17.26 9.38
C SER A 292 14.05 -18.17 8.42
N ALA A 293 14.80 -18.99 7.68
CA ALA A 293 14.24 -20.00 6.79
C ALA A 293 13.35 -21.01 7.53
N GLU A 294 13.76 -21.48 8.72
CA GLU A 294 13.01 -22.44 9.53
C GLU A 294 11.69 -21.87 10.03
N GLU A 295 11.72 -20.63 10.55
CA GLU A 295 10.51 -19.93 11.00
C GLU A 295 9.51 -19.76 9.84
N CYS A 296 10.02 -19.35 8.67
CA CYS A 296 9.21 -19.15 7.47
C CYS A 296 8.57 -20.46 7.00
N PHE A 297 9.38 -21.53 6.92
CA PHE A 297 8.92 -22.83 6.46
C PHE A 297 7.86 -23.42 7.39
N ALA A 298 8.05 -23.27 8.70
CA ALA A 298 7.05 -23.68 9.71
C ALA A 298 5.77 -22.85 9.61
N ALA A 299 5.87 -21.52 9.45
CA ALA A 299 4.72 -20.63 9.29
C ALA A 299 3.90 -20.91 8.01
N LEU A 300 4.53 -21.43 6.96
CA LEU A 300 3.85 -21.80 5.71
C LEU A 300 3.10 -23.13 5.80
N GLU A 301 3.36 -23.99 6.79
CA GLU A 301 2.86 -25.37 6.77
C GLU A 301 1.33 -25.47 6.71
N GLY A 302 0.63 -24.63 7.48
CA GLY A 302 -0.83 -24.53 7.41
C GLY A 302 -1.32 -23.92 6.09
N TRP A 303 -0.57 -22.95 5.54
CA TRP A 303 -0.93 -22.27 4.30
C TRP A 303 -0.83 -23.20 3.07
N LYS A 304 0.18 -24.09 3.05
CA LYS A 304 0.39 -25.09 1.99
C LYS A 304 -0.82 -26.00 1.75
N GLN A 305 -1.64 -26.22 2.78
CA GLN A 305 -2.83 -27.08 2.71
C GLN A 305 -4.05 -26.37 2.09
N THR A 306 -4.04 -25.03 2.07
CA THR A 306 -5.17 -24.24 1.55
C THR A 306 -5.34 -24.40 0.05
N ILE A 307 -6.55 -24.14 -0.45
CA ILE A 307 -6.80 -24.08 -1.90
C ILE A 307 -6.00 -22.97 -2.60
N PHE A 308 -5.61 -21.92 -1.87
CA PHE A 308 -4.92 -20.76 -2.41
C PHE A 308 -3.51 -21.12 -2.84
N TRP A 309 -2.76 -21.77 -1.94
CA TRP A 309 -1.43 -22.28 -2.22
C TRP A 309 -1.47 -23.39 -3.27
N ARG A 310 -2.24 -24.47 -3.05
CA ARG A 310 -2.25 -25.65 -3.93
C ARG A 310 -2.63 -25.35 -5.38
N ARG A 311 -3.47 -24.35 -5.60
CA ARG A 311 -3.91 -23.95 -6.95
C ARG A 311 -3.18 -22.72 -7.47
N HIS A 312 -2.29 -22.11 -6.68
CA HIS A 312 -1.64 -20.84 -7.02
C HIS A 312 -2.70 -19.80 -7.44
N SER A 313 -3.70 -19.62 -6.57
CA SER A 313 -4.87 -18.81 -6.86
C SER A 313 -4.50 -17.34 -6.98
N SER A 314 -4.85 -16.72 -8.09
CA SER A 314 -4.69 -15.29 -8.30
C SER A 314 -5.81 -14.46 -7.67
N ILE A 315 -5.54 -13.19 -7.39
CA ILE A 315 -6.55 -12.25 -6.88
C ILE A 315 -7.78 -12.19 -7.78
N VAL A 316 -7.58 -12.11 -9.11
CA VAL A 316 -8.69 -12.13 -10.07
C VAL A 316 -9.52 -13.41 -9.99
N SER A 317 -8.91 -14.58 -9.76
CA SER A 317 -9.61 -15.85 -9.63
C SER A 317 -10.49 -15.88 -8.37
N VAL A 318 -9.94 -15.40 -7.25
CA VAL A 318 -10.68 -15.27 -5.99
C VAL A 318 -11.90 -14.37 -6.16
N VAL A 319 -11.72 -13.18 -6.74
CA VAL A 319 -12.82 -12.21 -6.95
C VAL A 319 -13.89 -12.76 -7.90
N LYS A 320 -13.49 -13.47 -8.97
CA LYS A 320 -14.43 -14.17 -9.85
C LYS A 320 -15.25 -15.20 -9.08
N GLY A 321 -14.60 -16.01 -8.25
CA GLY A 321 -15.28 -16.98 -7.38
C GLY A 321 -16.30 -16.33 -6.46
N LEU A 322 -15.95 -15.21 -5.82
CA LEU A 322 -16.85 -14.44 -4.96
C LEU A 322 -18.09 -13.92 -5.71
N CYS A 323 -17.93 -13.47 -6.95
CA CYS A 323 -19.02 -12.81 -7.69
C CYS A 323 -19.91 -13.77 -8.50
N GLN A 324 -19.53 -15.04 -8.68
CA GLN A 324 -20.23 -15.96 -9.58
C GLN A 324 -21.25 -16.90 -8.91
N LYS A 325 -21.00 -17.36 -7.68
CA LYS A 325 -21.86 -18.32 -6.99
C LYS A 325 -21.98 -17.97 -5.53
N GLU A 326 -23.13 -18.18 -4.92
CA GLU A 326 -23.23 -18.16 -3.46
C GLU A 326 -22.36 -19.28 -2.87
N LEU A 327 -21.51 -18.93 -1.91
CA LEU A 327 -20.60 -19.90 -1.30
C LEU A 327 -21.34 -20.80 -0.30
N THR A 328 -20.97 -22.08 -0.25
CA THR A 328 -21.36 -22.96 0.85
C THR A 328 -20.71 -22.50 2.16
N ALA A 329 -21.18 -22.99 3.31
CA ALA A 329 -20.54 -22.70 4.60
C ALA A 329 -19.07 -23.15 4.61
N GLU A 330 -18.80 -24.37 4.14
CA GLU A 330 -17.45 -24.92 4.01
C GLU A 330 -16.55 -24.09 3.09
N SER A 331 -17.08 -23.62 1.95
CA SER A 331 -16.31 -22.76 1.04
C SER A 331 -16.01 -21.41 1.70
N ALA A 332 -16.94 -20.86 2.47
CA ALA A 332 -16.73 -19.62 3.19
C ALA A 332 -15.69 -19.76 4.32
N ASP A 333 -15.64 -20.90 5.00
CA ASP A 333 -14.61 -21.23 5.99
C ASP A 333 -13.23 -21.43 5.34
N GLU A 334 -13.17 -22.05 4.16
CA GLU A 334 -11.90 -22.16 3.43
C GLU A 334 -11.41 -20.79 2.95
N TYR A 335 -12.31 -19.94 2.44
CA TYR A 335 -11.95 -18.60 2.01
C TYR A 335 -11.59 -17.67 3.17
N SER A 336 -12.06 -17.92 4.40
CA SER A 336 -11.71 -17.08 5.54
C SER A 336 -10.25 -17.19 5.94
N LYS A 337 -9.58 -18.28 5.52
CA LYS A 337 -8.16 -18.52 5.76
C LYS A 337 -7.24 -17.62 4.93
N MET A 338 -7.72 -16.96 3.87
CA MET A 338 -6.86 -16.13 3.01
C MET A 338 -6.30 -14.88 3.69
N GLY A 339 -6.78 -14.55 4.89
CA GLY A 339 -6.24 -13.46 5.70
C GLY A 339 -6.75 -12.07 5.32
N THR A 340 -6.41 -11.11 6.17
CA THR A 340 -6.97 -9.76 6.16
C THR A 340 -6.55 -8.95 4.94
N LEU A 341 -5.30 -9.06 4.48
CA LEU A 341 -4.82 -8.34 3.27
C LEU A 341 -5.55 -8.78 1.99
N ASN A 342 -5.71 -10.09 1.79
CA ASN A 342 -6.40 -10.61 0.61
C ASN A 342 -7.89 -10.27 0.64
N LEU A 343 -8.54 -10.31 1.82
CA LEU A 343 -9.92 -9.86 1.99
C LEU A 343 -10.07 -8.35 1.73
N PHE A 344 -9.16 -7.52 2.24
CA PHE A 344 -9.14 -6.08 1.97
C PHE A 344 -9.02 -5.81 0.46
N THR A 345 -8.15 -6.56 -0.22
CA THR A 345 -7.97 -6.46 -1.67
C THR A 345 -9.24 -6.88 -2.44
N ALA A 346 -9.91 -7.94 -2.00
CA ALA A 346 -11.12 -8.43 -2.66
C ALA A 346 -12.27 -7.40 -2.62
N VAL A 347 -12.50 -6.72 -1.49
CA VAL A 347 -13.56 -5.68 -1.42
C VAL A 347 -13.22 -4.47 -2.30
N GLN A 348 -11.94 -4.11 -2.40
CA GLN A 348 -11.46 -3.04 -3.28
C GLN A 348 -11.61 -3.39 -4.77
N CYS A 349 -11.46 -4.66 -5.14
CA CYS A 349 -11.79 -5.16 -6.47
C CYS A 349 -13.28 -5.00 -6.78
N ILE A 350 -14.15 -5.30 -5.81
CA ILE A 350 -15.60 -5.12 -5.98
C ILE A 350 -15.97 -3.64 -6.19
N HIS A 351 -15.33 -2.71 -5.47
CA HIS A 351 -15.46 -1.27 -5.73
C HIS A 351 -15.08 -0.90 -7.17
N SER A 352 -13.94 -1.39 -7.64
CA SER A 352 -13.46 -1.12 -9.00
C SER A 352 -14.41 -1.69 -10.07
N LEU A 353 -14.93 -2.90 -9.86
CA LEU A 353 -15.97 -3.49 -10.74
C LEU A 353 -17.25 -2.66 -10.72
N THR A 354 -17.68 -2.20 -9.55
CA THR A 354 -18.88 -1.35 -9.39
C THR A 354 -18.73 -0.05 -10.17
N PHE A 355 -17.56 0.59 -10.10
CA PHE A 355 -17.27 1.80 -10.88
C PHE A 355 -17.41 1.55 -12.39
N HIS A 356 -16.88 0.43 -12.92
CA HIS A 356 -17.00 0.12 -14.34
C HIS A 356 -18.45 -0.15 -14.76
N LEU A 357 -19.22 -0.90 -13.96
CA LEU A 357 -20.63 -1.18 -14.27
C LEU A 357 -21.46 0.11 -14.23
N GLN A 358 -21.22 0.98 -13.24
CA GLN A 358 -21.91 2.27 -13.12
C GLN A 358 -21.71 3.19 -14.34
N ASN A 359 -20.56 3.08 -15.02
CA ASN A 359 -20.21 3.92 -16.16
C ASN A 359 -20.39 3.19 -17.51
N SER A 360 -20.98 2.00 -17.53
CA SER A 360 -21.33 1.28 -18.76
C SER A 360 -22.56 1.91 -19.41
N ILE A 361 -22.42 2.39 -20.65
CA ILE A 361 -23.50 3.08 -21.39
C ILE A 361 -24.23 2.19 -22.41
N ILE A 362 -23.63 1.07 -22.82
CA ILE A 362 -24.11 0.28 -23.97
C ILE A 362 -25.11 -0.80 -23.54
N PHE A 363 -24.96 -1.36 -22.35
CA PHE A 363 -25.80 -2.44 -21.84
C PHE A 363 -26.27 -2.12 -20.43
N GLU A 364 -27.50 -2.51 -20.12
CA GLU A 364 -27.98 -2.59 -18.74
C GLU A 364 -27.11 -3.59 -17.98
N SER A 365 -26.13 -3.07 -17.26
CA SER A 365 -25.24 -3.90 -16.46
C SER A 365 -25.99 -4.44 -15.25
N THR A 366 -26.10 -5.76 -15.13
CA THR A 366 -26.63 -6.36 -13.90
C THR A 366 -25.63 -6.18 -12.75
N LEU A 367 -26.09 -5.58 -11.65
CA LEU A 367 -25.33 -5.48 -10.41
C LEU A 367 -25.40 -6.78 -9.58
N LEU A 368 -26.10 -7.82 -10.06
CA LEU A 368 -26.27 -9.08 -9.33
C LEU A 368 -24.92 -9.73 -8.94
N PRO A 369 -23.94 -9.91 -9.84
CA PRO A 369 -22.65 -10.51 -9.46
C PRO A 369 -21.91 -9.72 -8.38
N VAL A 370 -21.98 -8.39 -8.43
CA VAL A 370 -21.38 -7.50 -7.43
C VAL A 370 -22.08 -7.66 -6.07
N LYS A 371 -23.42 -7.72 -6.06
CA LYS A 371 -24.20 -7.97 -4.83
C LYS A 371 -23.84 -9.33 -4.22
N THR A 372 -23.80 -10.38 -5.04
CA THR A 372 -23.37 -11.72 -4.61
C THR A 372 -21.95 -11.69 -4.04
N GLY A 373 -21.03 -10.99 -4.71
CA GLY A 373 -19.67 -10.77 -4.25
C GLY A 373 -19.60 -10.11 -2.87
N LEU A 374 -20.37 -9.05 -2.64
CA LEU A 374 -20.44 -8.36 -1.35
C LEU A 374 -21.00 -9.25 -0.24
N GLU A 375 -22.03 -10.05 -0.53
CA GLU A 375 -22.62 -10.95 0.45
C GLU A 375 -21.68 -12.10 0.82
N ASN A 376 -21.04 -12.71 -0.18
CA ASN A 376 -19.99 -13.72 0.05
C ASN A 376 -18.82 -13.13 0.84
N TRP A 377 -18.35 -11.94 0.46
CA TRP A 377 -17.28 -11.24 1.18
C TRP A 377 -17.62 -11.03 2.66
N ARG A 378 -18.83 -10.55 2.97
CA ARG A 378 -19.30 -10.38 4.37
C ARG A 378 -19.24 -11.70 5.13
N ARG A 379 -19.77 -12.77 4.52
CA ARG A 379 -19.82 -14.11 5.13
C ARG A 379 -18.43 -14.65 5.43
N ILE A 380 -17.44 -14.35 4.60
CA ILE A 380 -16.05 -14.76 4.80
C ILE A 380 -15.38 -13.88 5.85
N TRP A 381 -15.51 -12.55 5.73
CA TRP A 381 -14.91 -11.58 6.64
C TRP A 381 -15.30 -11.85 8.10
N ASN A 382 -16.57 -12.19 8.36
CA ASN A 382 -17.06 -12.47 9.71
C ASN A 382 -16.58 -13.81 10.28
N ARG A 383 -16.07 -14.72 9.46
CA ARG A 383 -15.50 -16.01 9.88
C ARG A 383 -13.99 -15.98 10.07
N ARG A 384 -13.32 -14.94 9.58
CA ARG A 384 -11.86 -14.84 9.66
C ARG A 384 -11.44 -14.69 11.12
N ILE A 385 -10.27 -15.22 11.44
CA ILE A 385 -9.58 -14.96 12.70
C ILE A 385 -8.52 -13.89 12.40
N PRO A 386 -8.65 -12.65 12.92
CA PRO A 386 -7.67 -11.60 12.67
C PRO A 386 -6.28 -11.99 13.17
N GLU A 387 -5.29 -11.84 12.32
CA GLU A 387 -3.92 -12.30 12.57
C GLU A 387 -3.22 -11.49 13.67
N ASP A 388 -3.65 -10.24 13.91
CA ASP A 388 -3.11 -9.35 14.92
C ASP A 388 -3.90 -9.33 16.24
N GLN A 389 -4.92 -10.20 16.39
CA GLN A 389 -5.82 -10.19 17.56
C GLN A 389 -5.09 -10.32 18.91
N ASN A 390 -3.95 -10.99 18.93
CA ASN A 390 -3.14 -11.26 20.12
C ASN A 390 -1.89 -10.38 20.19
N VAL A 391 -1.71 -9.42 19.28
CA VAL A 391 -0.54 -8.55 19.23
C VAL A 391 -0.69 -7.44 20.27
N PRO A 392 0.20 -7.35 21.27
CA PRO A 392 0.13 -6.32 22.30
C PRO A 392 0.22 -4.89 21.72
N ASN A 393 -0.25 -3.92 22.50
CA ASN A 393 -0.15 -2.49 22.17
C ASN A 393 1.18 -1.89 22.67
N HIS A 394 2.33 -2.44 22.27
CA HIS A 394 3.66 -1.92 22.63
C HIS A 394 4.40 -1.34 21.43
N PRO A 395 5.25 -0.30 21.59
CA PRO A 395 5.93 0.36 20.47
C PRO A 395 6.71 -0.58 19.54
N ASP A 396 7.29 -1.64 20.08
CA ASP A 396 8.07 -2.69 19.41
C ASP A 396 7.20 -3.72 18.66
N THR A 397 5.91 -3.81 18.99
CA THR A 397 4.95 -4.73 18.35
C THR A 397 3.96 -4.03 17.42
N LEU A 398 3.90 -2.68 17.42
CA LEU A 398 2.98 -1.90 16.59
C LEU A 398 3.07 -2.25 15.09
N TRP A 399 4.28 -2.53 14.61
CA TRP A 399 4.52 -2.86 13.20
C TRP A 399 3.80 -4.13 12.74
N LYS A 400 3.41 -5.03 13.66
CA LYS A 400 2.73 -6.30 13.37
C LYS A 400 1.21 -6.17 13.23
N LYS A 401 0.65 -4.98 13.45
CA LYS A 401 -0.80 -4.75 13.42
C LYS A 401 -1.31 -4.38 12.05
N PHE A 402 -2.62 -4.54 11.84
CA PHE A 402 -3.29 -4.02 10.65
C PHE A 402 -3.63 -2.54 10.80
N GLY A 403 -3.06 -1.71 9.93
CA GLY A 403 -3.46 -0.32 9.73
C GLY A 403 -4.72 -0.23 8.86
N HIS A 404 -4.58 0.23 7.61
CA HIS A 404 -5.68 0.41 6.65
C HIS A 404 -6.63 -0.79 6.50
N ALA A 405 -6.11 -2.02 6.48
CA ALA A 405 -6.93 -3.22 6.27
C ALA A 405 -7.94 -3.47 7.42
N SER A 406 -7.72 -2.89 8.61
CA SER A 406 -8.67 -2.99 9.73
C SER A 406 -10.04 -2.40 9.41
N TYR A 407 -10.09 -1.45 8.46
CA TYR A 407 -11.33 -0.78 8.07
C TYR A 407 -12.11 -1.53 6.97
N SER A 408 -11.69 -2.73 6.53
CA SER A 408 -12.34 -3.38 5.37
C SER A 408 -13.86 -3.53 5.50
N ALA A 409 -14.37 -3.69 6.74
CA ALA A 409 -15.80 -3.76 7.02
C ALA A 409 -16.55 -2.50 6.57
N GLU A 410 -16.04 -1.29 6.83
CA GLU A 410 -16.73 -0.09 6.40
C GLU A 410 -16.46 0.30 4.94
N LEU A 411 -15.39 -0.19 4.30
CA LEU A 411 -15.26 -0.18 2.83
C LEU A 411 -16.35 -1.06 2.20
N TRP A 412 -16.65 -2.21 2.79
CA TRP A 412 -17.73 -3.07 2.33
C TRP A 412 -19.11 -2.40 2.48
N HIS A 413 -19.35 -1.70 3.60
CA HIS A 413 -20.56 -0.89 3.75
C HIS A 413 -20.66 0.19 2.66
N LEU A 414 -19.56 0.91 2.39
CA LEU A 414 -19.53 1.91 1.34
C LEU A 414 -19.86 1.32 -0.03
N ALA A 415 -19.31 0.14 -0.38
CA ALA A 415 -19.63 -0.54 -1.63
C ALA A 415 -21.13 -0.85 -1.74
N ARG A 416 -21.74 -1.34 -0.65
CA ARG A 416 -23.19 -1.62 -0.63
C ARG A 416 -24.04 -0.37 -0.84
N ILE A 417 -23.65 0.75 -0.24
CA ILE A 417 -24.33 2.04 -0.41
C ILE A 417 -24.26 2.47 -1.88
N ILE A 418 -23.07 2.41 -2.48
CA ILE A 418 -22.88 2.77 -3.89
C ILE A 418 -23.71 1.88 -4.81
N VAL A 419 -23.68 0.56 -4.62
CA VAL A 419 -24.47 -0.41 -5.40
C VAL A 419 -25.98 -0.16 -5.26
N GLN A 420 -26.44 0.19 -4.06
CA GLN A 420 -27.83 0.51 -3.80
C GLN A 420 -28.24 1.79 -4.53
N LYS A 421 -27.43 2.84 -4.44
CA LYS A 421 -27.68 4.11 -5.14
C LYS A 421 -27.74 3.96 -6.65
N ILE A 422 -26.84 3.17 -7.25
CA ILE A 422 -26.88 2.91 -8.70
C ILE A 422 -28.19 2.23 -9.12
N ARG A 423 -28.73 1.34 -8.28
CA ARG A 423 -30.01 0.68 -8.55
C ARG A 423 -31.16 1.68 -8.52
N ASP A 424 -31.18 2.54 -7.51
CA ASP A 424 -32.26 3.51 -7.32
C ASP A 424 -32.20 4.58 -8.44
N ASP A 425 -31.01 5.06 -8.79
CA ASP A 425 -30.77 5.95 -9.94
C ASP A 425 -31.27 5.32 -11.27
N ASN A 426 -31.14 4.00 -11.44
CA ASN A 426 -31.60 3.29 -12.64
C ASN A 426 -33.12 3.06 -12.66
N ALA A 427 -33.75 2.89 -11.49
CA ALA A 427 -35.20 2.71 -11.39
C ALA A 427 -35.95 4.00 -11.75
N ASP A 428 -35.45 5.15 -11.28
CA ASP A 428 -36.03 6.48 -11.57
C ASP A 428 -35.98 6.86 -13.07
N VAL A 429 -35.09 6.25 -13.87
CA VAL A 429 -35.01 6.53 -15.34
C VAL A 429 -36.09 5.78 -16.12
N GLY A 430 -36.52 4.62 -15.63
CA GLY A 430 -37.44 3.72 -16.33
C GLY A 430 -38.92 4.15 -16.27
N GLU A 431 -39.27 5.10 -15.41
CA GLU A 431 -40.68 5.48 -15.18
C GLU A 431 -41.13 6.74 -15.95
N ASP A 432 -40.24 7.44 -16.66
CA ASP A 432 -40.54 8.80 -17.14
C ASP A 432 -40.03 9.10 -18.57
N GLU A 433 -40.44 8.31 -19.57
CA GLU A 433 -40.14 8.60 -20.99
C GLU A 433 -40.98 9.77 -21.59
N ASN A 434 -41.97 10.32 -20.86
CA ASN A 434 -42.87 11.37 -21.36
C ASN A 434 -42.79 12.71 -20.60
N SER A 435 -41.80 12.90 -19.75
CA SER A 435 -41.65 14.13 -18.94
C SER A 435 -40.52 15.02 -19.46
N ALA A 436 -40.75 16.33 -19.43
CA ALA A 436 -39.89 17.42 -19.92
C ALA A 436 -38.45 17.37 -19.35
N PRO A 437 -37.47 18.13 -19.91
CA PRO A 437 -36.05 17.82 -19.77
C PRO A 437 -35.65 17.72 -18.30
N VAL A 438 -35.18 16.51 -17.95
CA VAL A 438 -34.69 16.10 -16.64
C VAL A 438 -33.95 17.25 -15.97
N LEU A 439 -34.49 17.72 -14.84
CA LEU A 439 -33.83 18.63 -13.91
C LEU A 439 -32.39 18.16 -13.75
N GLU A 440 -31.41 19.02 -14.09
CA GLU A 440 -29.99 18.66 -14.19
C GLU A 440 -29.57 17.74 -13.03
N ARG A 441 -29.38 16.45 -13.33
CA ARG A 441 -28.76 15.51 -12.37
C ARG A 441 -27.47 16.18 -11.90
N PRO A 442 -27.14 16.16 -10.59
CA PRO A 442 -25.87 16.67 -10.12
C PRO A 442 -24.76 16.03 -10.97
N ARG A 443 -24.05 16.84 -11.77
CA ARG A 443 -23.03 16.34 -12.69
C ARG A 443 -22.07 15.48 -11.89
N LYS A 444 -21.99 14.18 -12.21
CA LYS A 444 -20.98 13.29 -11.63
C LYS A 444 -19.62 13.92 -11.89
N ARG A 445 -18.96 14.38 -10.84
CA ARG A 445 -17.65 15.00 -10.92
C ARG A 445 -16.61 13.88 -10.93
N TYR A 446 -15.77 13.83 -11.96
CA TYR A 446 -14.71 12.82 -12.09
C TYR A 446 -13.35 13.44 -11.76
N ASP A 447 -12.44 12.61 -11.21
CA ASP A 447 -11.06 12.99 -10.85
C ASP A 447 -10.96 14.22 -9.94
N ASN A 448 -11.77 14.25 -8.88
CA ASN A 448 -11.78 15.35 -7.93
C ASN A 448 -10.51 15.37 -7.06
N THR A 449 -10.13 16.55 -6.60
CA THR A 449 -9.05 16.72 -5.60
C THR A 449 -9.55 16.60 -4.16
N ASP A 450 -10.86 16.55 -3.98
CA ASP A 450 -11.56 16.52 -2.70
C ASP A 450 -12.46 15.28 -2.60
N MET A 451 -12.87 14.93 -1.39
CA MET A 451 -13.72 13.75 -1.10
C MET A 451 -15.20 14.14 -0.89
N THR A 452 -15.64 15.27 -1.45
CA THR A 452 -16.98 15.83 -1.15
C THR A 452 -18.08 14.82 -1.47
N ASP A 453 -17.96 14.09 -2.57
CA ASP A 453 -18.95 13.12 -3.05
C ASP A 453 -19.09 11.94 -2.08
N VAL A 454 -17.98 11.35 -1.64
CA VAL A 454 -17.99 10.23 -0.69
C VAL A 454 -18.49 10.67 0.68
N ASN A 455 -18.07 11.84 1.15
CA ASN A 455 -18.56 12.40 2.41
C ASN A 455 -20.07 12.64 2.37
N GLY A 456 -20.58 13.17 1.25
CA GLY A 456 -22.01 13.34 1.01
C GLY A 456 -22.78 12.02 1.08
N LEU A 457 -22.30 10.98 0.37
CA LEU A 457 -22.89 9.64 0.37
C LEU A 457 -22.97 9.03 1.79
N ILE A 458 -21.91 9.19 2.57
CA ILE A 458 -21.87 8.66 3.95
C ILE A 458 -22.88 9.40 4.84
N MET A 459 -22.97 10.73 4.72
CA MET A 459 -23.90 11.53 5.50
C MET A 459 -25.37 11.22 5.15
N GLU A 460 -25.66 11.04 3.87
CA GLU A 460 -26.96 10.60 3.37
C GLU A 460 -27.36 9.25 3.96
N TYR A 461 -26.46 8.26 3.93
CA TYR A 461 -26.73 6.94 4.49
C TYR A 461 -26.91 6.94 6.02
N ARG A 462 -26.15 7.76 6.76
CA ARG A 462 -26.36 7.93 8.21
C ARG A 462 -27.74 8.48 8.51
N ARG A 463 -28.20 9.47 7.73
CA ARG A 463 -29.54 10.04 7.87
C ARG A 463 -30.63 8.99 7.64
N LEU A 464 -30.46 8.14 6.62
CA LEU A 464 -31.40 7.05 6.32
C LEU A 464 -31.38 5.94 7.39
N SER A 465 -30.21 5.63 7.96
CA SER A 465 -30.06 4.62 9.02
C SER A 465 -30.59 5.09 10.38
N LEU A 466 -30.54 6.40 10.66
CA LEU A 466 -31.10 7.00 11.88
C LEU A 466 -32.63 7.23 11.80
N GLY A 467 -33.20 7.23 10.60
CA GLY A 467 -34.65 7.30 10.37
C GLY A 467 -35.38 5.95 10.40
N GLY A 468 -34.64 4.83 10.54
CA GLY A 468 -35.17 3.46 10.54
C GLY A 468 -35.29 2.83 11.93
N GLY A 469 -35.51 3.63 12.97
CA GLY A 469 -35.77 3.13 14.32
C GLY A 469 -37.27 2.93 14.56
N ILE A 470 -37.74 1.68 14.45
CA ILE A 470 -38.69 1.06 15.38
C ILE A 470 -38.14 -0.33 15.70
#